data_AF-A0A440A4V2-F1
#
_entry.id   AF-A0A440A4V2-F1
#
_cell.length_a   1.000
_cell.length_b   1.000
_cell.length_c   1.000
_cell.angle_alpha   90.00
_cell.angle_beta   90.00
_cell.angle_gamma   90.00
#
_symmetry.space_group_name_H-M   'P 1'
#
loop_
_entity.id
_entity.type
_entity.pdbx_description
1 polymer ?
#
loop_
_entity_poly.entity_id
_entity_poly.type
_entity_poly.pdbx_seq_one_letter_code
_entity_poly.pdbx_strand_id
1 'polypeptide(L)'
;MPIRTRAQKTGDKGQNYVRELVDGHPNWMCRAQDLDYGVDLEAEYAPAEGEMQRPAGKLLKLQVKATEVADIRDQVVHVSLERSFLHYAQQFRLPVILVHVDTATKSAWWLWLQAWSLENEDRLALSPDSASITVHIPLHQSLEAGLDHQLVDVVSGIHVSAMVLALRELVDLAASDSRHIRLFRGVLALLDEMEAPNRLRSAEKIIELLVSLGSNPGLWQTSSLIPQIIATVERLGDMFTKEQILRLVLREDSYSRAGLEGLATLYDRWPARAKEMQLPSAFHDAGAEQVSWYCSAREHYTHLGGTSSLWGSRQASCRWRISVIFSCCMMMTWPTDSSPNTRHEEIPFFSTIFDGLAAPTASARIRHNVACHTTLCRVQRRVEVSHESSQLITTRHFQLRPNARRAAAEAHRFA
;
A
#
# COMPACT_ATOMS: atom_id res chain seq x y z
N MET A 1 28.39 -29.26 -33.60
CA MET A 1 27.40 -28.23 -33.96
C MET A 1 26.28 -28.25 -32.93
N PRO A 2 25.65 -27.12 -32.59
CA PRO A 2 24.47 -27.10 -31.74
C PRO A 2 23.29 -27.82 -32.43
N ILE A 3 22.46 -28.52 -31.65
CA ILE A 3 21.31 -29.28 -32.15
C ILE A 3 20.02 -28.62 -31.64
N ARG A 4 19.21 -28.08 -32.56
CA ARG A 4 17.91 -27.46 -32.23
C ARG A 4 16.91 -28.53 -31.78
N THR A 5 16.49 -28.45 -30.52
CA THR A 5 15.67 -29.48 -29.85
C THR A 5 14.23 -29.50 -30.36
N ARG A 6 13.46 -30.55 -30.00
CA ARG A 6 12.02 -30.64 -30.28
C ARG A 6 11.27 -29.49 -29.59
N ALA A 7 11.56 -29.22 -28.32
CA ALA A 7 10.96 -28.14 -27.55
C ALA A 7 11.19 -26.77 -28.19
N GLN A 8 12.41 -26.47 -28.64
CA GLN A 8 12.71 -25.24 -29.40
C GLN A 8 11.85 -25.16 -30.66
N LYS A 9 11.85 -26.21 -31.51
CA LYS A 9 11.02 -26.24 -32.73
C LYS A 9 9.53 -26.03 -32.46
N THR A 10 9.00 -26.47 -31.31
CA THR A 10 7.61 -26.26 -30.91
C THR A 10 7.37 -24.82 -30.43
N GLY A 11 8.28 -24.26 -29.63
CA GLY A 11 8.27 -22.84 -29.25
C GLY A 11 8.30 -21.91 -30.46
N ASP A 12 9.29 -22.10 -31.33
CA ASP A 12 9.46 -21.31 -32.56
C ASP A 12 8.21 -21.37 -33.48
N LYS A 13 7.53 -22.53 -33.55
CA LYS A 13 6.26 -22.68 -34.29
C LYS A 13 5.15 -21.85 -33.65
N GLY A 14 4.98 -21.94 -32.33
CA GLY A 14 3.93 -21.22 -31.62
C GLY A 14 4.13 -19.70 -31.67
N GLN A 15 5.35 -19.22 -31.48
CA GLN A 15 5.68 -17.79 -31.60
C GLN A 15 5.37 -17.25 -32.99
N ASN A 16 5.70 -17.99 -34.06
CA ASN A 16 5.36 -17.58 -35.43
C ASN A 16 3.85 -17.59 -35.70
N TYR A 17 3.12 -18.60 -35.22
CA TYR A 17 1.65 -18.64 -35.34
C TYR A 17 0.98 -17.48 -34.60
N VAL A 18 1.41 -17.16 -33.37
CA VAL A 18 0.87 -16.02 -32.61
C VAL A 18 1.21 -14.69 -33.28
N ARG A 19 2.45 -14.52 -33.79
CA ARG A 19 2.83 -13.34 -34.57
C ARG A 19 1.94 -13.18 -35.81
N GLU A 20 1.77 -14.24 -36.60
CA GLU A 20 0.90 -14.24 -37.80
C GLU A 20 -0.57 -13.96 -37.47
N LEU A 21 -1.06 -14.43 -36.32
CA LEU A 21 -2.43 -14.20 -35.87
C LEU A 21 -2.67 -12.75 -35.39
N VAL A 22 -1.67 -12.13 -34.75
CA VAL A 22 -1.73 -10.72 -34.32
C VAL A 22 -1.52 -9.78 -35.51
N ASP A 23 -0.53 -10.04 -36.38
CA ASP A 23 -0.28 -9.26 -37.61
C ASP A 23 -1.44 -9.35 -38.62
N GLY A 24 -2.18 -10.47 -38.62
CA GLY A 24 -3.35 -10.67 -39.49
C GLY A 24 -4.63 -9.99 -38.98
N HIS A 25 -4.63 -9.40 -37.78
CA HIS A 25 -5.82 -8.82 -37.18
C HIS A 25 -5.94 -7.32 -37.50
N PRO A 26 -7.10 -6.81 -38.00
CA PRO A 26 -7.21 -5.45 -38.54
C PRO A 26 -6.85 -4.33 -37.54
N ASN A 27 -7.03 -4.56 -36.25
CA ASN A 27 -6.77 -3.56 -35.20
C ASN A 27 -5.48 -3.76 -34.38
N TRP A 28 -4.58 -4.69 -34.75
CA TRP A 28 -3.31 -4.92 -34.04
C TRP A 28 -2.12 -4.99 -34.99
N MET A 29 -0.94 -4.72 -34.46
CA MET A 29 0.36 -4.92 -35.13
C MET A 29 1.28 -5.70 -34.19
N CYS A 30 1.90 -6.77 -34.66
CA CYS A 30 2.89 -7.50 -33.88
C CYS A 30 4.29 -6.92 -34.08
N ARG A 31 5.13 -7.04 -33.05
CA ARG A 31 6.56 -6.72 -33.09
C ARG A 31 7.31 -7.87 -32.42
N ALA A 32 8.37 -8.37 -33.04
CA ALA A 32 9.25 -9.33 -32.38
C ALA A 32 10.11 -8.62 -31.33
N GLN A 33 10.39 -9.28 -30.21
CA GLN A 33 11.42 -8.88 -29.26
C GLN A 33 12.66 -9.75 -29.50
N ASP A 34 13.84 -9.15 -29.63
CA ASP A 34 15.09 -9.91 -29.83
C ASP A 34 15.57 -10.53 -28.51
N LEU A 35 15.24 -11.81 -28.29
CA LEU A 35 15.81 -12.69 -27.25
C LEU A 35 15.86 -12.07 -25.82
N ASP A 36 14.83 -11.33 -25.42
CA ASP A 36 14.71 -10.84 -24.05
C ASP A 36 14.18 -11.93 -23.09
N TYR A 37 14.41 -11.77 -21.78
CA TYR A 37 14.33 -12.83 -20.78
C TYR A 37 12.90 -13.19 -20.35
N GLY A 38 12.10 -13.72 -21.29
CA GLY A 38 10.72 -14.17 -21.06
C GLY A 38 9.65 -13.23 -21.59
N VAL A 39 9.91 -12.51 -22.68
CA VAL A 39 8.86 -11.85 -23.50
C VAL A 39 9.20 -12.08 -24.97
N ASP A 40 8.36 -12.83 -25.67
CA ASP A 40 8.63 -13.26 -27.04
C ASP A 40 8.20 -12.23 -28.10
N LEU A 41 7.14 -11.47 -27.83
CA LEU A 41 6.50 -10.54 -28.76
C LEU A 41 5.94 -9.31 -28.02
N GLU A 42 5.77 -8.20 -28.74
CA GLU A 42 4.89 -7.10 -28.35
C GLU A 42 3.73 -6.99 -29.35
N ALA A 43 2.54 -6.65 -28.87
CA ALA A 43 1.39 -6.32 -29.71
C ALA A 43 0.97 -4.87 -29.44
N GLU A 44 0.92 -4.05 -30.49
CA GLU A 44 0.41 -2.69 -30.42
C GLU A 44 -1.02 -2.62 -30.94
N TYR A 45 -1.92 -1.98 -30.19
CA TYR A 45 -3.25 -1.64 -30.69
C TYR A 45 -3.12 -0.52 -31.72
N ALA A 46 -3.52 -0.84 -32.95
CA ALA A 46 -3.37 0.01 -34.11
C ALA A 46 -4.65 -0.11 -34.97
N PRO A 47 -5.74 0.55 -34.58
CA PRO A 47 -7.05 0.39 -35.23
C PRO A 47 -6.99 0.80 -36.71
N ALA A 48 -7.80 0.14 -37.52
CA ALA A 48 -7.88 0.39 -38.96
C ALA A 48 -8.64 1.70 -39.27
N GLU A 49 -7.95 2.67 -39.87
CA GLU A 49 -8.51 3.85 -40.53
C GLU A 49 -8.56 3.59 -42.05
N GLY A 50 -9.42 2.67 -42.49
CA GLY A 50 -9.50 2.20 -43.88
C GLY A 50 -8.47 1.11 -44.19
N GLU A 51 -7.68 1.28 -45.25
CA GLU A 51 -6.56 0.37 -45.60
C GLU A 51 -5.29 0.62 -44.74
N MET A 52 -5.32 1.61 -43.84
CA MET A 52 -4.18 2.00 -43.00
C MET A 52 -4.45 1.62 -41.54
N GLN A 53 -3.47 1.02 -40.87
CA GLN A 53 -3.44 0.90 -39.41
C GLN A 53 -2.72 2.11 -38.80
N ARG A 54 -3.21 2.58 -37.64
CA ARG A 54 -2.63 3.74 -36.95
C ARG A 54 -2.10 3.36 -35.55
N PRO A 55 -0.78 3.21 -35.38
CA PRO A 55 -0.14 2.96 -34.08
C PRO A 55 -0.63 3.93 -32.98
N ALA A 56 -1.24 3.39 -31.92
CA ALA A 56 -1.83 4.20 -30.84
C ALA A 56 -0.93 4.38 -29.61
N GLY A 57 0.29 3.81 -29.60
CA GLY A 57 1.18 3.79 -28.43
C GLY A 57 0.69 2.87 -27.29
N LYS A 58 -0.35 2.07 -27.55
CA LYS A 58 -0.99 1.14 -26.61
C LYS A 58 -0.41 -0.25 -26.81
N LEU A 59 0.46 -0.69 -25.89
CA LEU A 59 1.28 -1.90 -26.03
C LEU A 59 0.95 -2.98 -25.00
N LEU A 60 0.86 -4.22 -25.48
CA LEU A 60 0.87 -5.45 -24.70
C LEU A 60 2.20 -6.18 -24.89
N LYS A 61 2.69 -6.84 -23.84
CA LYS A 61 3.81 -7.79 -23.93
C LYS A 61 3.25 -9.21 -23.94
N LEU A 62 3.65 -10.04 -24.90
CA LEU A 62 3.17 -11.42 -25.02
C LEU A 62 4.31 -12.40 -24.69
N GLN A 63 4.06 -13.33 -23.77
CA GLN A 63 4.88 -14.53 -23.61
C GLN A 63 4.14 -15.72 -24.20
N VAL A 64 4.72 -16.38 -25.20
CA VAL A 64 4.13 -17.54 -25.86
C VAL A 64 4.59 -18.82 -25.15
N LYS A 65 3.68 -19.76 -24.93
CA LYS A 65 4.00 -21.09 -24.38
C LYS A 65 3.35 -22.17 -25.22
N ALA A 66 4.10 -22.66 -26.20
CA ALA A 66 3.65 -23.64 -27.17
C ALA A 66 3.80 -25.08 -26.68
N THR A 67 2.83 -25.93 -27.03
CA THR A 67 2.86 -27.38 -26.87
C THR A 67 2.46 -28.07 -28.18
N GLU A 68 2.70 -29.39 -28.28
CA GLU A 68 2.20 -30.16 -29.43
C GLU A 68 0.76 -30.62 -29.26
N VAL A 69 0.29 -30.79 -28.02
CA VAL A 69 -1.10 -31.00 -27.63
C VAL A 69 -1.30 -30.31 -26.28
N ALA A 70 -2.33 -29.49 -26.13
CA ALA A 70 -2.64 -28.80 -24.88
C ALA A 70 -3.25 -29.71 -23.82
N ASP A 71 -2.95 -29.46 -22.54
CA ASP A 71 -3.51 -30.21 -21.40
C ASP A 71 -4.90 -29.65 -21.04
N ILE A 72 -5.93 -30.14 -21.73
CA ILE A 72 -7.31 -29.67 -21.64
C ILE A 72 -8.15 -30.61 -20.76
N ARG A 73 -8.75 -30.08 -19.70
CA ARG A 73 -9.66 -30.81 -18.77
C ARG A 73 -10.76 -29.87 -18.31
N ASP A 74 -11.97 -30.37 -18.07
CA ASP A 74 -13.07 -29.60 -17.47
C ASP A 74 -13.34 -28.21 -18.11
N GLN A 75 -13.22 -28.11 -19.44
CA GLN A 75 -13.32 -26.88 -20.24
C GLN A 75 -12.24 -25.80 -19.96
N VAL A 76 -11.10 -26.22 -19.41
CA VAL A 76 -9.96 -25.40 -19.01
C VAL A 76 -8.66 -25.95 -19.62
N VAL A 77 -7.77 -25.06 -20.04
CA VAL A 77 -6.39 -25.34 -20.40
C VAL A 77 -5.50 -25.19 -19.17
N HIS A 78 -4.76 -26.24 -18.81
CA HIS A 78 -3.81 -26.23 -17.70
C HIS A 78 -2.41 -25.87 -18.19
N VAL A 79 -1.86 -24.74 -17.71
CA VAL A 79 -0.54 -24.26 -18.13
C VAL A 79 0.37 -24.08 -16.92
N SER A 80 1.40 -24.93 -16.82
CA SER A 80 2.43 -24.80 -15.79
C SER A 80 3.35 -23.61 -16.10
N LEU A 81 3.52 -22.72 -15.14
CA LEU A 81 4.30 -21.48 -15.23
C LEU A 81 5.33 -21.43 -14.11
N GLU A 82 6.53 -20.90 -14.39
CA GLU A 82 7.52 -20.66 -13.33
C GLU A 82 7.18 -19.39 -12.55
N ARG A 83 7.38 -19.43 -11.23
CA ARG A 83 7.03 -18.28 -10.36
C ARG A 83 8.06 -17.15 -10.40
N SER A 84 9.31 -17.49 -10.72
CA SER A 84 10.35 -16.55 -11.17
C SER A 84 9.81 -15.66 -12.29
N PHE A 85 9.27 -16.29 -13.35
CA PHE A 85 8.68 -15.58 -14.48
C PHE A 85 7.40 -14.84 -14.11
N LEU A 86 6.51 -15.43 -13.30
CA LEU A 86 5.28 -14.72 -12.86
C LEU A 86 5.61 -13.45 -12.06
N HIS A 87 6.64 -13.49 -11.21
CA HIS A 87 7.13 -12.34 -10.44
C HIS A 87 7.79 -11.28 -11.33
N TYR A 88 8.57 -11.70 -12.33
CA TYR A 88 9.12 -10.82 -13.38
C TYR A 88 8.00 -10.15 -14.18
N ALA A 89 6.94 -10.88 -14.54
CA ALA A 89 5.76 -10.33 -15.21
C ALA A 89 5.04 -9.24 -14.37
N GLN A 90 5.11 -9.29 -13.03
CA GLN A 90 4.57 -8.21 -12.17
C GLN A 90 5.41 -6.93 -12.20
N GLN A 91 6.68 -6.98 -12.66
CA GLN A 91 7.54 -5.78 -12.72
C GLN A 91 7.25 -4.90 -13.95
N PHE A 92 6.45 -5.38 -14.91
CA PHE A 92 6.07 -4.61 -16.09
C PHE A 92 4.84 -3.73 -15.84
N ARG A 93 4.98 -2.45 -16.15
CA ARG A 93 3.86 -1.49 -16.24
C ARG A 93 2.94 -1.73 -17.44
N LEU A 94 3.44 -2.41 -18.47
CA LEU A 94 2.63 -2.86 -19.61
C LEU A 94 1.98 -4.21 -19.27
N PRO A 95 0.72 -4.46 -19.67
CA PRO A 95 0.08 -5.75 -19.43
C PRO A 95 0.86 -6.89 -20.10
N VAL A 96 1.19 -7.92 -19.32
CA VAL A 96 1.89 -9.12 -19.79
C VAL A 96 0.86 -10.24 -19.97
N ILE A 97 0.67 -10.63 -21.22
CA ILE A 97 -0.27 -11.67 -21.63
C ILE A 97 0.49 -12.97 -21.85
N LEU A 98 0.16 -14.01 -21.09
CA LEU A 98 0.54 -15.38 -21.43
C LEU A 98 -0.36 -15.86 -22.56
N VAL A 99 0.24 -16.33 -23.65
CA VAL A 99 -0.46 -16.97 -24.77
C VAL A 99 -0.07 -18.45 -24.80
N HIS A 100 -1.00 -19.35 -24.51
CA HIS A 100 -0.80 -20.78 -24.67
C HIS A 100 -1.20 -21.22 -26.08
N VAL A 101 -0.39 -22.08 -26.71
CA VAL A 101 -0.62 -22.53 -28.10
C VAL A 101 -0.58 -24.06 -28.19
N ASP A 102 -1.64 -24.64 -28.72
CA ASP A 102 -1.64 -25.99 -29.28
C ASP A 102 -1.18 -25.93 -30.74
N THR A 103 -0.03 -26.54 -31.05
CA THR A 103 0.57 -26.51 -32.40
C THR A 103 0.11 -27.66 -33.32
N ALA A 104 -0.73 -28.58 -32.84
CA ALA A 104 -1.40 -29.58 -33.68
C ALA A 104 -2.79 -29.11 -34.14
N THR A 105 -3.60 -28.53 -33.24
CA THR A 105 -4.93 -28.00 -33.59
C THR A 105 -4.86 -26.58 -34.18
N LYS A 106 -3.74 -25.87 -34.00
CA LYS A 106 -3.60 -24.42 -34.21
C LYS A 106 -4.66 -23.66 -33.40
N SER A 107 -4.59 -23.79 -32.09
CA SER A 107 -5.47 -23.07 -31.16
C SER A 107 -4.63 -22.27 -30.18
N ALA A 108 -5.01 -21.01 -29.95
CA ALA A 108 -4.35 -20.12 -29.00
C ALA A 108 -5.35 -19.60 -27.96
N TRP A 109 -4.94 -19.61 -26.69
CA TRP A 109 -5.69 -19.06 -25.55
C TRP A 109 -4.82 -18.08 -24.79
N TRP A 110 -5.43 -17.09 -24.12
CA TRP A 110 -4.69 -16.00 -23.49
C TRP A 110 -5.07 -15.80 -22.01
N LEU A 111 -4.13 -15.29 -21.23
CA LEU A 111 -4.33 -14.92 -19.82
C LEU A 111 -3.48 -13.70 -19.46
N TRP A 112 -4.10 -12.65 -18.92
CA TRP A 112 -3.35 -11.50 -18.39
C TRP A 112 -2.74 -11.82 -17.02
N LEU A 113 -1.41 -11.89 -16.95
CA LEU A 113 -0.68 -12.38 -15.78
C LEU A 113 -0.75 -11.46 -14.56
N GLN A 114 -0.76 -10.13 -14.73
CA GLN A 114 -0.90 -9.24 -13.56
C GLN A 114 -2.32 -9.31 -12.97
N ALA A 115 -3.38 -9.28 -13.81
CA ALA A 115 -4.76 -9.44 -13.33
C ALA A 115 -4.99 -10.81 -12.68
N TRP A 116 -4.49 -11.89 -13.29
CA TRP A 116 -4.59 -13.22 -12.70
C TRP A 116 -3.89 -13.31 -11.34
N SER A 117 -2.70 -12.72 -11.19
CA SER A 117 -1.99 -12.66 -9.91
C SER A 117 -2.80 -11.93 -8.84
N LEU A 118 -3.40 -10.78 -9.15
CA LEU A 118 -4.27 -10.02 -8.22
C LEU A 118 -5.44 -10.86 -7.68
N GLU A 119 -5.99 -11.75 -8.50
CA GLU A 119 -7.12 -12.59 -8.17
C GLU A 119 -6.73 -13.92 -7.49
N ASN A 120 -5.44 -14.29 -7.55
CA ASN A 120 -4.91 -15.55 -7.02
C ASN A 120 -3.86 -15.33 -5.91
N GLU A 121 -3.80 -14.16 -5.28
CA GLU A 121 -2.78 -13.84 -4.26
C GLU A 121 -2.77 -14.82 -3.09
N ASP A 122 -3.92 -15.27 -2.60
CA ASP A 122 -3.98 -16.25 -1.49
C ASP A 122 -3.43 -17.61 -1.91
N ARG A 123 -3.70 -18.02 -3.17
CA ARG A 123 -3.14 -19.22 -3.79
C ARG A 123 -1.62 -19.09 -4.02
N LEU A 124 -1.13 -17.87 -4.24
CA LEU A 124 0.30 -17.56 -4.30
C LEU A 124 0.94 -17.54 -2.90
N ALA A 125 0.21 -17.17 -1.85
CA ALA A 125 0.69 -17.19 -0.46
C ALA A 125 0.72 -18.62 0.14
N LEU A 126 -0.23 -19.49 -0.21
CA LEU A 126 -0.39 -20.84 0.35
C LEU A 126 0.74 -21.85 0.04
N SER A 127 1.67 -21.54 -0.86
CA SER A 127 2.75 -22.45 -1.26
C SER A 127 3.95 -21.68 -1.82
N PRO A 128 4.69 -20.91 -1.00
CA PRO A 128 5.72 -19.99 -1.47
C PRO A 128 6.90 -20.72 -2.13
N ASP A 129 7.28 -21.89 -1.61
CA ASP A 129 8.51 -22.62 -2.00
C ASP A 129 8.39 -23.44 -3.30
N SER A 130 7.18 -23.56 -3.87
CA SER A 130 7.00 -24.27 -5.14
C SER A 130 7.60 -23.47 -6.29
N ALA A 131 8.55 -24.03 -7.04
CA ALA A 131 9.16 -23.34 -8.18
C ALA A 131 8.16 -22.94 -9.30
N SER A 132 7.04 -23.65 -9.40
CA SER A 132 6.01 -23.44 -10.43
C SER A 132 4.60 -23.32 -9.85
N ILE A 133 3.67 -22.87 -10.70
CA ILE A 133 2.24 -22.80 -10.45
C ILE A 133 1.46 -23.08 -11.75
N THR A 134 0.37 -23.84 -11.66
CA THR A 134 -0.49 -24.12 -12.83
C THR A 134 -1.57 -23.04 -12.94
N VAL A 135 -1.48 -22.20 -13.98
CA VAL A 135 -2.55 -21.26 -14.34
C VAL A 135 -3.61 -21.98 -15.18
N HIS A 136 -4.85 -21.52 -15.08
CA HIS A 136 -6.03 -22.15 -15.67
C HIS A 136 -6.67 -21.16 -16.63
N ILE A 137 -6.77 -21.50 -17.92
CA ILE A 137 -7.34 -20.62 -18.96
C ILE A 137 -8.62 -21.26 -19.51
N PRO A 138 -9.81 -20.64 -19.40
CA PRO A 138 -11.04 -21.18 -19.96
C PRO A 138 -10.95 -21.35 -21.48
N LEU A 139 -11.50 -22.45 -22.03
CA LEU A 139 -11.42 -22.72 -23.48
C LEU A 139 -12.06 -21.65 -24.37
N HIS A 140 -13.01 -20.87 -23.84
CA HIS A 140 -13.63 -19.75 -24.55
C HIS A 140 -12.77 -18.49 -24.61
N GLN A 141 -11.68 -18.41 -23.82
CA GLN A 141 -10.74 -17.29 -23.81
C GLN A 141 -9.67 -17.48 -24.91
N SER A 142 -10.12 -17.64 -26.16
CA SER A 142 -9.23 -17.74 -27.33
C SER A 142 -8.55 -16.40 -27.61
N LEU A 143 -7.34 -16.43 -28.18
CA LEU A 143 -6.60 -15.21 -28.50
C LEU A 143 -7.34 -14.35 -29.52
N GLU A 144 -8.03 -14.96 -30.49
CA GLU A 144 -8.84 -14.26 -31.51
C GLU A 144 -9.93 -13.38 -30.86
N ALA A 145 -10.81 -13.97 -30.04
CA ALA A 145 -11.84 -13.23 -29.31
C ALA A 145 -11.26 -12.25 -28.26
N GLY A 146 -10.03 -12.52 -27.79
CA GLY A 146 -9.24 -11.58 -27.01
C GLY A 146 -8.88 -10.32 -27.79
N LEU A 147 -8.33 -10.47 -29.00
CA LEU A 147 -7.89 -9.37 -29.87
C LEU A 147 -9.05 -8.51 -30.36
N ASP A 148 -10.22 -9.09 -30.63
CA ASP A 148 -11.42 -8.34 -31.04
C ASP A 148 -11.85 -7.32 -29.98
N HIS A 149 -11.85 -7.70 -28.69
CA HIS A 149 -12.50 -6.94 -27.63
C HIS A 149 -11.67 -6.88 -26.33
N GLN A 150 -11.45 -8.02 -25.67
CA GLN A 150 -11.04 -8.07 -24.26
C GLN A 150 -9.64 -7.49 -24.03
N LEU A 151 -8.72 -7.70 -24.97
CA LEU A 151 -7.37 -7.14 -24.95
C LEU A 151 -7.35 -5.63 -25.26
N VAL A 152 -8.37 -5.11 -25.97
CA VAL A 152 -8.54 -3.68 -26.22
C VAL A 152 -8.89 -2.94 -24.92
N ASP A 153 -9.74 -3.53 -24.06
CA ASP A 153 -10.05 -2.98 -22.74
C ASP A 153 -8.85 -3.02 -21.78
N VAL A 154 -8.07 -4.11 -21.82
CA VAL A 154 -6.83 -4.26 -21.03
C VAL A 154 -5.79 -3.21 -21.43
N VAL A 155 -5.49 -3.08 -22.73
CA VAL A 155 -4.48 -2.11 -23.22
C VAL A 155 -4.98 -0.66 -23.18
N SER A 156 -6.30 -0.45 -23.04
CA SER A 156 -6.89 0.87 -22.81
C SER A 156 -6.98 1.26 -21.34
N GLY A 157 -6.65 0.36 -20.41
CA GLY A 157 -6.75 0.60 -18.97
C GLY A 157 -8.19 0.65 -18.44
N ILE A 158 -9.17 0.20 -19.23
CA ILE A 158 -10.60 0.19 -18.88
C ILE A 158 -10.92 -1.00 -17.96
N HIS A 159 -10.24 -2.13 -18.17
CA HIS A 159 -10.41 -3.32 -17.33
C HIS A 159 -10.07 -3.01 -15.87
N VAL A 160 -10.95 -3.36 -14.92
CA VAL A 160 -10.85 -2.87 -13.52
C VAL A 160 -9.53 -3.21 -12.84
N SER A 161 -8.93 -4.38 -13.14
CA SER A 161 -7.61 -4.76 -12.65
C SER A 161 -6.49 -3.77 -13.03
N ALA A 162 -6.61 -3.04 -14.15
CA ALA A 162 -5.68 -1.97 -14.53
C ALA A 162 -5.74 -0.80 -13.56
N MET A 163 -6.96 -0.40 -13.15
CA MET A 163 -7.16 0.60 -12.12
C MET A 163 -6.61 0.12 -10.76
N VAL A 164 -6.81 -1.16 -10.38
CA VAL A 164 -6.22 -1.71 -9.14
C VAL A 164 -4.69 -1.64 -9.17
N LEU A 165 -4.04 -1.99 -10.29
CA LEU A 165 -2.59 -1.90 -10.45
C LEU A 165 -2.09 -0.45 -10.40
N ALA A 166 -2.76 0.48 -11.11
CA ALA A 166 -2.40 1.89 -11.11
C ALA A 166 -2.56 2.54 -9.71
N LEU A 167 -3.62 2.18 -8.97
CA LEU A 167 -3.81 2.63 -7.58
C LEU A 167 -2.72 2.08 -6.66
N ARG A 168 -2.26 0.82 -6.85
CA ARG A 168 -1.10 0.28 -6.13
C ARG A 168 0.18 1.06 -6.43
N GLU A 169 0.55 1.24 -7.70
CA GLU A 169 1.76 2.01 -8.09
C GLU A 169 1.75 3.44 -7.51
N LEU A 170 0.59 4.10 -7.47
CA LEU A 170 0.44 5.43 -6.87
C LEU A 170 0.57 5.40 -5.34
N VAL A 171 0.14 4.33 -4.67
CA VAL A 171 0.28 4.14 -3.21
C VAL A 171 1.71 3.77 -2.84
N ASP A 172 2.38 2.88 -3.59
CA ASP A 172 3.81 2.60 -3.46
C ASP A 172 4.64 3.90 -3.55
N LEU A 173 4.39 4.69 -4.59
CA LEU A 173 5.05 5.98 -4.79
C LEU A 173 4.74 6.97 -3.65
N ALA A 174 3.48 7.11 -3.24
CA ALA A 174 3.10 8.05 -2.18
C ALA A 174 3.39 7.56 -0.75
N ALA A 175 3.73 6.28 -0.55
CA ALA A 175 4.32 5.76 0.67
C ALA A 175 5.83 5.99 0.70
N SER A 176 6.51 5.92 -0.45
CA SER A 176 7.96 6.16 -0.54
C SER A 176 8.41 7.56 -0.10
N ASP A 177 7.53 8.57 -0.17
CA ASP A 177 7.80 9.94 0.30
C ASP A 177 6.58 10.59 0.99
N SER A 178 6.75 10.92 2.28
CA SER A 178 5.72 11.56 3.12
C SER A 178 5.25 12.93 2.65
N ARG A 179 6.02 13.61 1.79
CA ARG A 179 5.63 14.87 1.14
C ARG A 179 4.43 14.69 0.21
N HIS A 180 4.09 13.46 -0.16
CA HIS A 180 3.00 13.13 -1.07
C HIS A 180 1.68 12.69 -0.39
N ILE A 181 1.51 12.94 0.92
CA ILE A 181 0.25 12.67 1.65
C ILE A 181 -1.03 13.26 0.98
N ARG A 182 -0.90 14.36 0.21
CA ARG A 182 -2.02 14.89 -0.60
C ARG A 182 -2.41 13.98 -1.77
N LEU A 183 -1.44 13.39 -2.45
CA LEU A 183 -1.69 12.41 -3.52
C LEU A 183 -2.27 11.13 -2.92
N PHE A 184 -1.69 10.66 -1.81
CA PHE A 184 -2.18 9.50 -1.06
C PHE A 184 -3.66 9.64 -0.63
N ARG A 185 -4.03 10.79 -0.04
CA ARG A 185 -5.44 11.09 0.29
C ARG A 185 -6.34 11.21 -0.94
N GLY A 186 -5.81 11.68 -2.08
CA GLY A 186 -6.51 11.64 -3.36
C GLY A 186 -6.79 10.21 -3.84
N VAL A 187 -5.80 9.32 -3.75
CA VAL A 187 -5.97 7.89 -4.09
C VAL A 187 -7.00 7.22 -3.18
N LEU A 188 -6.96 7.47 -1.86
CA LEU A 188 -7.98 6.96 -0.95
C LEU A 188 -9.40 7.47 -1.28
N ALA A 189 -9.54 8.71 -1.76
CA ALA A 189 -10.84 9.24 -2.18
C ALA A 189 -11.35 8.60 -3.49
N LEU A 190 -10.46 8.24 -4.42
CA LEU A 190 -10.82 7.52 -5.65
C LEU A 190 -11.38 6.11 -5.36
N LEU A 191 -11.03 5.50 -4.23
CA LEU A 191 -11.63 4.23 -3.79
C LEU A 191 -13.13 4.34 -3.49
N ASP A 192 -13.62 5.54 -3.14
CA ASP A 192 -15.03 5.73 -2.82
C ASP A 192 -15.93 5.80 -4.06
N GLU A 193 -15.36 6.23 -5.19
CA GLU A 193 -16.00 6.23 -6.51
C GLU A 193 -15.99 4.82 -7.16
N MET A 194 -15.34 3.83 -6.54
CA MET A 194 -15.30 2.45 -7.02
C MET A 194 -16.50 1.63 -6.52
N GLU A 195 -17.13 0.87 -7.41
CA GLU A 195 -18.17 -0.09 -7.04
C GLU A 195 -17.59 -1.36 -6.37
N ALA A 196 -18.41 -2.03 -5.57
CA ALA A 196 -18.11 -3.36 -5.05
C ALA A 196 -18.22 -4.44 -6.16
N PRO A 197 -17.41 -5.51 -6.16
CA PRO A 197 -16.43 -5.89 -5.13
C PRO A 197 -15.07 -5.18 -5.28
N ASN A 198 -14.87 -4.39 -6.33
CA ASN A 198 -13.56 -3.88 -6.71
C ASN A 198 -12.99 -2.88 -5.68
N ARG A 199 -13.84 -2.02 -5.11
CA ARG A 199 -13.49 -1.16 -3.96
C ARG A 199 -12.87 -1.96 -2.81
N LEU A 200 -13.47 -3.09 -2.45
CA LEU A 200 -13.02 -3.91 -1.32
C LEU A 200 -11.62 -4.46 -1.61
N ARG A 201 -11.44 -5.10 -2.78
CA ARG A 201 -10.15 -5.62 -3.23
C ARG A 201 -9.05 -4.54 -3.29
N SER A 202 -9.35 -3.32 -3.74
CA SER A 202 -8.37 -2.23 -3.73
C SER A 202 -8.01 -1.80 -2.29
N ALA A 203 -9.01 -1.62 -1.43
CA ALA A 203 -8.81 -1.17 -0.05
C ALA A 203 -8.04 -2.18 0.80
N GLU A 204 -8.40 -3.47 0.75
CA GLU A 204 -7.67 -4.58 1.40
C GLU A 204 -6.18 -4.57 1.06
N LYS A 205 -5.85 -4.30 -0.21
CA LYS A 205 -4.48 -4.40 -0.73
C LYS A 205 -3.67 -3.13 -0.48
N ILE A 206 -4.32 -1.99 -0.33
CA ILE A 206 -3.71 -0.76 0.22
C ILE A 206 -3.42 -0.91 1.71
N ILE A 207 -4.31 -1.58 2.48
CA ILE A 207 -4.06 -1.95 3.87
C ILE A 207 -2.86 -2.91 3.96
N GLU A 208 -2.85 -4.01 3.20
CA GLU A 208 -1.72 -4.95 3.19
C GLU A 208 -0.41 -4.31 2.71
N LEU A 209 -0.43 -3.36 1.78
CA LEU A 209 0.77 -2.63 1.36
C LEU A 209 1.35 -1.80 2.53
N LEU A 210 0.53 -1.05 3.27
CA LEU A 210 1.01 -0.31 4.45
C LEU A 210 1.47 -1.22 5.58
N VAL A 211 0.78 -2.36 5.79
CA VAL A 211 1.12 -3.35 6.83
C VAL A 211 2.37 -4.15 6.46
N SER A 212 2.64 -4.42 5.18
CA SER A 212 3.82 -5.14 4.70
C SER A 212 5.06 -4.24 4.57
N LEU A 213 4.90 -2.99 4.11
CA LEU A 213 5.88 -1.93 4.36
C LEU A 213 6.21 -1.92 5.85
N GLY A 214 5.18 -2.05 6.71
CA GLY A 214 5.20 -2.21 8.18
C GLY A 214 6.34 -3.04 8.76
N SER A 215 6.77 -4.08 8.05
CA SER A 215 7.78 -5.04 8.50
C SER A 215 9.23 -4.57 8.32
N ASN A 216 9.52 -3.54 7.50
CA ASN A 216 10.90 -3.09 7.23
C ASN A 216 11.45 -2.17 8.34
N PRO A 217 12.41 -2.59 9.19
CA PRO A 217 12.78 -1.86 10.41
C PRO A 217 13.25 -0.42 10.20
N GLY A 218 13.86 -0.11 9.04
CA GLY A 218 14.37 1.23 8.76
C GLY A 218 13.28 2.28 8.50
N LEU A 219 12.16 1.88 7.89
CA LEU A 219 11.10 2.80 7.45
C LEU A 219 10.11 3.20 8.55
N TRP A 220 10.06 2.44 9.66
CA TRP A 220 9.13 2.72 10.78
C TRP A 220 9.75 3.46 11.96
N GLN A 221 11.08 3.57 11.97
CA GLN A 221 11.77 4.54 12.80
C GLN A 221 11.57 5.97 12.27
N THR A 222 11.37 6.13 10.95
CA THR A 222 10.97 7.42 10.38
C THR A 222 9.49 7.72 10.61
N SER A 223 9.20 8.88 11.21
CA SER A 223 7.83 9.39 11.44
C SER A 223 7.11 9.84 10.14
N SER A 224 7.66 9.46 8.98
CA SER A 224 7.22 9.80 7.62
C SER A 224 5.89 9.13 7.26
N LEU A 225 5.66 7.88 7.70
CA LEU A 225 4.50 7.06 7.32
C LEU A 225 3.28 7.22 8.24
N ILE A 226 3.42 8.00 9.33
CA ILE A 226 2.32 8.30 10.26
C ILE A 226 1.11 8.92 9.54
N PRO A 227 1.26 9.93 8.65
CA PRO A 227 0.12 10.54 7.97
C PRO A 227 -0.63 9.57 7.04
N GLN A 228 0.07 8.65 6.36
CA GLN A 228 -0.53 7.64 5.49
C GLN A 228 -1.31 6.59 6.30
N ILE A 229 -0.76 6.09 7.41
CA ILE A 229 -1.50 5.21 8.32
C ILE A 229 -2.76 5.91 8.85
N ILE A 230 -2.63 7.12 9.39
CA ILE A 230 -3.76 7.88 9.94
C ILE A 230 -4.82 8.07 8.86
N ALA A 231 -4.46 8.55 7.66
CA ALA A 231 -5.40 8.75 6.56
C ALA A 231 -6.12 7.46 6.12
N THR A 232 -5.43 6.31 6.20
CA THR A 232 -6.02 5.00 5.84
C THR A 232 -6.97 4.51 6.92
N VAL A 233 -6.59 4.58 8.19
CA VAL A 233 -7.47 4.20 9.30
C VAL A 233 -8.64 5.18 9.45
N GLU A 234 -8.45 6.48 9.17
CA GLU A 234 -9.53 7.48 9.09
C GLU A 234 -10.63 7.11 8.08
N ARG A 235 -10.28 6.39 7.01
CA ARG A 235 -11.15 6.15 5.84
C ARG A 235 -11.61 4.70 5.64
N LEU A 236 -10.80 3.72 6.04
CA LEU A 236 -10.98 2.29 5.81
C LEU A 236 -10.88 1.46 7.11
N GLY A 237 -10.96 2.10 8.28
CA GLY A 237 -10.76 1.43 9.59
C GLY A 237 -11.82 0.38 9.94
N ASP A 238 -12.98 0.42 9.30
CA ASP A 238 -13.98 -0.65 9.29
C ASP A 238 -13.46 -1.93 8.62
N MET A 239 -12.69 -1.81 7.54
CA MET A 239 -12.20 -2.94 6.74
C MET A 239 -11.01 -3.68 7.37
N PHE A 240 -10.31 -3.11 8.35
CA PHE A 240 -9.15 -3.78 8.97
C PHE A 240 -9.55 -5.09 9.67
N THR A 241 -8.62 -6.06 9.64
CA THR A 241 -8.67 -7.26 10.49
C THR A 241 -7.86 -7.08 11.78
N LYS A 242 -8.16 -7.92 12.78
CA LYS A 242 -7.42 -7.98 14.04
C LYS A 242 -5.93 -8.25 13.77
N GLU A 243 -5.64 -9.19 12.89
CA GLU A 243 -4.29 -9.61 12.48
C GLU A 243 -3.53 -8.49 11.77
N GLN A 244 -4.20 -7.67 10.96
CA GLN A 244 -3.61 -6.47 10.35
C GLN A 244 -3.27 -5.40 11.39
N ILE A 245 -4.15 -5.15 12.37
CA ILE A 245 -3.87 -4.21 13.47
C ILE A 245 -2.71 -4.71 14.35
N LEU A 246 -2.65 -6.01 14.64
CA LEU A 246 -1.51 -6.62 15.34
C LEU A 246 -0.21 -6.41 14.55
N ARG A 247 -0.16 -6.73 13.25
CA ARG A 247 1.02 -6.51 12.38
C ARG A 247 1.40 -5.03 12.24
N LEU A 248 0.41 -4.13 12.22
CA LEU A 248 0.64 -2.69 12.16
C LEU A 248 1.39 -2.19 13.42
N VAL A 249 0.99 -2.68 14.60
CA VAL A 249 1.48 -2.22 15.91
C VAL A 249 2.69 -3.00 16.43
N LEU A 250 2.67 -4.34 16.43
CA LEU A 250 3.69 -5.19 17.06
C LEU A 250 4.98 -5.29 16.25
N ARG A 251 6.13 -5.40 16.93
CA ARG A 251 7.44 -5.75 16.38
C ARG A 251 8.11 -6.75 17.34
N GLU A 252 9.17 -7.42 16.89
CA GLU A 252 9.82 -8.53 17.62
C GLU A 252 10.18 -8.17 19.08
N ASP A 253 10.81 -7.01 19.30
CA ASP A 253 11.20 -6.51 20.64
C ASP A 253 10.40 -5.30 21.14
N SER A 254 9.41 -4.79 20.38
CA SER A 254 8.78 -3.47 20.67
C SER A 254 7.47 -3.22 19.91
N TYR A 255 7.01 -1.97 19.86
CA TYR A 255 5.82 -1.54 19.11
C TYR A 255 6.10 -0.31 18.23
N SER A 256 5.49 -0.28 17.06
CA SER A 256 5.60 0.81 16.08
C SER A 256 4.86 2.06 16.57
N ARG A 257 5.55 3.21 16.61
CA ARG A 257 4.88 4.49 16.88
C ARG A 257 3.78 4.77 15.86
N ALA A 258 4.04 4.58 14.57
CA ALA A 258 3.03 4.84 13.54
C ALA A 258 1.84 3.87 13.66
N GLY A 259 2.09 2.63 14.08
CA GLY A 259 1.05 1.67 14.44
C GLY A 259 0.21 2.14 15.63
N LEU A 260 0.83 2.68 16.69
CA LEU A 260 0.10 3.22 17.85
C LEU A 260 -0.75 4.45 17.51
N GLU A 261 -0.25 5.38 16.68
CA GLU A 261 -1.04 6.53 16.22
C GLU A 261 -2.23 6.05 15.33
N GLY A 262 -2.02 4.99 14.54
CA GLY A 262 -3.08 4.29 13.79
C GLY A 262 -4.11 3.60 14.70
N LEU A 263 -3.66 2.89 15.74
CA LEU A 263 -4.52 2.25 16.74
C LEU A 263 -5.35 3.28 17.52
N ALA A 264 -4.75 4.42 17.90
CA ALA A 264 -5.48 5.54 18.50
C ALA A 264 -6.55 6.08 17.54
N THR A 265 -6.19 6.28 16.26
CA THR A 265 -7.11 6.70 15.19
C THR A 265 -8.26 5.69 15.02
N LEU A 266 -8.00 4.38 15.12
CA LEU A 266 -9.02 3.34 15.04
C LEU A 266 -10.05 3.49 16.18
N TYR A 267 -9.61 3.71 17.42
CA TYR A 267 -10.52 3.97 18.54
C TYR A 267 -11.20 5.34 18.48
N ASP A 268 -10.56 6.36 17.89
CA ASP A 268 -11.16 7.70 17.71
C ASP A 268 -12.22 7.74 16.59
N ARG A 269 -12.13 6.85 15.59
CA ARG A 269 -12.96 6.88 14.37
C ARG A 269 -13.92 5.70 14.23
N TRP A 270 -13.53 4.52 14.72
CA TRP A 270 -14.25 3.26 14.55
C TRP A 270 -14.34 2.44 15.87
N PRO A 271 -14.76 3.03 17.00
CA PRO A 271 -14.70 2.38 18.32
C PRO A 271 -15.50 1.07 18.42
N ALA A 272 -16.62 0.95 17.70
CA ALA A 272 -17.39 -0.30 17.62
C ALA A 272 -16.56 -1.42 16.98
N ARG A 273 -15.93 -1.14 15.83
CA ARG A 273 -15.09 -2.08 15.09
C ARG A 273 -13.85 -2.49 15.89
N ALA A 274 -13.20 -1.55 16.56
CA ALA A 274 -12.05 -1.84 17.42
C ALA A 274 -12.40 -2.85 18.53
N LYS A 275 -13.59 -2.70 19.12
CA LYS A 275 -14.14 -3.60 20.15
C LYS A 275 -14.56 -4.97 19.59
N GLU A 276 -15.14 -5.02 18.39
CA GLU A 276 -15.43 -6.30 17.69
C GLU A 276 -14.17 -7.14 17.48
N MET A 277 -13.03 -6.50 17.20
CA MET A 277 -11.75 -7.19 16.99
C MET A 277 -11.14 -7.78 18.28
N GLN A 278 -11.69 -7.48 19.47
CA GLN A 278 -11.18 -7.96 20.76
C GLN A 278 -9.67 -7.67 20.95
N LEU A 279 -9.25 -6.45 20.57
CA LEU A 279 -7.84 -6.03 20.63
C LEU A 279 -7.20 -6.15 22.03
N PRO A 280 -7.90 -5.93 23.16
CA PRO A 280 -7.34 -6.13 24.50
C PRO A 280 -6.72 -7.52 24.72
N SER A 281 -7.45 -8.60 24.45
CA SER A 281 -6.90 -9.97 24.58
C SER A 281 -5.85 -10.24 23.52
N ALA A 282 -6.10 -9.84 22.27
CA ALA A 282 -5.18 -10.04 21.16
C ALA A 282 -3.78 -9.44 21.39
N PHE A 283 -3.68 -8.29 22.07
CA PHE A 283 -2.40 -7.70 22.48
C PHE A 283 -1.81 -8.33 23.75
N HIS A 284 -2.62 -8.89 24.66
CA HIS A 284 -2.15 -9.63 25.84
C HIS A 284 -1.53 -10.98 25.43
N ASP A 285 -2.23 -11.74 24.58
CA ASP A 285 -1.77 -13.03 24.03
C ASP A 285 -0.44 -12.89 23.26
N ALA A 286 -0.19 -11.71 22.70
CA ALA A 286 1.05 -11.34 22.02
C ALA A 286 2.13 -10.70 22.94
N GLY A 287 1.93 -10.69 24.26
CA GLY A 287 2.89 -10.17 25.25
C GLY A 287 2.98 -8.64 25.34
N ALA A 288 2.14 -7.89 24.61
CA ALA A 288 2.18 -6.44 24.52
C ALA A 288 1.27 -5.77 25.57
N GLU A 289 1.53 -6.06 26.85
CA GLU A 289 0.69 -5.67 27.99
C GLU A 289 0.32 -4.19 28.04
N GLN A 290 1.23 -3.29 27.67
CA GLN A 290 0.95 -1.84 27.68
C GLN A 290 -0.06 -1.44 26.60
N VAL A 291 -0.08 -2.17 25.48
CA VAL A 291 -1.02 -1.97 24.36
C VAL A 291 -2.37 -2.63 24.68
N SER A 292 -2.36 -3.80 25.33
CA SER A 292 -3.57 -4.45 25.86
C SER A 292 -4.29 -3.56 26.88
N TRP A 293 -3.55 -3.01 27.84
CA TRP A 293 -4.09 -2.05 28.82
C TRP A 293 -4.63 -0.79 28.15
N TYR A 294 -3.92 -0.25 27.15
CA TYR A 294 -4.38 0.91 26.39
C TYR A 294 -5.70 0.63 25.66
N CYS A 295 -5.81 -0.51 24.97
CA CYS A 295 -7.06 -0.96 24.32
C CYS A 295 -8.19 -1.09 25.34
N SER A 296 -7.94 -1.76 26.46
CA SER A 296 -8.89 -1.91 27.57
C SER A 296 -9.40 -0.56 28.07
N ALA A 297 -8.50 0.41 28.26
CA ALA A 297 -8.85 1.76 28.70
C ALA A 297 -9.68 2.52 27.64
N ARG A 298 -9.34 2.40 26.35
CA ARG A 298 -10.12 3.04 25.25
C ARG A 298 -11.54 2.47 25.13
N GLU A 299 -11.74 1.18 25.40
CA GLU A 299 -13.06 0.54 25.35
C GLU A 299 -13.95 0.85 26.56
N HIS A 300 -13.37 1.05 27.74
CA HIS A 300 -14.12 1.41 28.96
C HIS A 300 -14.37 2.93 29.06
N TYR A 301 -13.41 3.74 28.62
CA TYR A 301 -13.46 5.21 28.70
C TYR A 301 -13.51 5.83 27.30
N THR A 302 -14.64 5.63 26.62
CA THR A 302 -14.89 6.06 25.22
C THR A 302 -14.75 7.55 24.96
N HIS A 303 -14.68 8.38 26.02
CA HIS A 303 -14.46 9.83 25.95
C HIS A 303 -12.97 10.24 25.98
N LEU A 304 -12.03 9.30 26.13
CA LEU A 304 -10.59 9.58 26.01
C LEU A 304 -10.18 9.68 24.53
N GLY A 305 -9.89 10.89 24.06
CA GLY A 305 -9.43 11.14 22.70
C GLY A 305 -7.94 10.84 22.44
N GLY A 306 -7.55 10.93 21.16
CA GLY A 306 -6.25 10.57 20.60
C GLY A 306 -4.98 11.01 21.35
N THR A 307 -3.99 10.11 21.35
CA THR A 307 -2.91 9.98 22.35
C THR A 307 -1.71 10.93 22.21
N SER A 308 -1.88 12.10 21.59
CA SER A 308 -0.81 13.07 21.33
C SER A 308 -0.03 13.52 22.59
N SER A 309 -0.63 13.41 23.77
CA SER A 309 -0.03 13.72 25.08
C SER A 309 0.65 12.53 25.78
N LEU A 310 0.29 11.28 25.46
CA LEU A 310 0.66 10.09 26.24
C LEU A 310 2.00 9.47 25.80
N TRP A 311 2.28 9.42 24.49
CA TRP A 311 3.51 8.80 23.97
C TRP A 311 4.67 9.79 23.74
N GLY A 312 4.45 11.08 24.00
CA GLY A 312 5.25 12.18 23.47
C GLY A 312 6.41 12.70 24.32
N SER A 313 7.46 11.92 24.65
CA SER A 313 8.77 12.52 25.01
C SER A 313 10.03 11.63 24.94
N ARG A 314 10.63 11.61 23.73
CA ARG A 314 12.06 11.37 23.38
C ARG A 314 12.73 10.02 23.71
N GLN A 315 13.69 9.68 22.84
CA GLN A 315 14.62 8.55 22.97
C GLN A 315 15.54 8.71 24.20
N ALA A 316 15.40 7.83 25.19
CA ALA A 316 16.45 7.50 26.16
C ALA A 316 16.14 6.12 26.78
N SER A 317 17.16 5.26 26.84
CA SER A 317 17.26 4.01 27.65
C SER A 317 15.97 3.33 28.18
N CYS A 318 15.74 2.08 27.78
CA CYS A 318 14.71 1.20 28.34
C CYS A 318 14.79 1.07 29.87
N ARG A 319 13.75 1.56 30.59
CA ARG A 319 13.13 0.99 31.82
C ARG A 319 12.22 1.98 32.56
N TRP A 320 12.51 3.28 32.51
CA TRP A 320 11.92 4.25 33.46
C TRP A 320 11.10 5.37 32.80
N ARG A 321 9.82 5.08 32.48
CA ARG A 321 8.78 6.15 32.38
C ARG A 321 7.32 5.71 32.47
N ILE A 322 6.99 4.44 32.21
CA ILE A 322 5.68 3.85 32.50
C ILE A 322 5.30 4.01 34.00
N SER A 323 6.32 3.99 34.88
CA SER A 323 6.20 4.11 36.33
C SER A 323 5.39 5.31 36.83
N VAL A 324 5.34 6.46 36.12
CA VAL A 324 4.68 7.67 36.64
C VAL A 324 3.16 7.59 36.51
N ILE A 325 2.62 6.93 35.48
CA ILE A 325 1.17 6.65 35.38
C ILE A 325 0.81 5.46 36.28
N PHE A 326 1.71 4.46 36.38
CA PHE A 326 1.56 3.32 37.29
C PHE A 326 1.40 3.75 38.75
N SER A 327 2.24 4.65 39.27
CA SER A 327 2.16 5.09 40.68
C SER A 327 0.83 5.75 41.05
N CYS A 328 0.16 6.45 40.12
CA CYS A 328 -1.15 7.05 40.39
C CYS A 328 -2.30 6.03 40.36
N CYS A 329 -2.17 4.94 39.60
CA CYS A 329 -3.24 3.92 39.48
C CYS A 329 -3.08 2.77 40.48
N MET A 330 -1.85 2.32 40.77
CA MET A 330 -1.59 1.26 41.75
C MET A 330 -1.91 1.67 43.19
N MET A 331 -2.05 2.96 43.48
CA MET A 331 -2.32 3.46 44.83
C MET A 331 -3.78 3.31 45.31
N MET A 332 -4.68 2.74 44.48
CA MET A 332 -6.10 2.56 44.84
C MET A 332 -6.56 1.11 45.05
N THR A 333 -5.80 0.09 44.65
CA THR A 333 -6.15 -1.32 44.94
C THR A 333 -4.92 -2.21 45.09
N TRP A 334 -4.60 -2.61 46.32
CA TRP A 334 -4.48 -4.02 46.79
C TRP A 334 -4.04 -4.03 48.27
N PRO A 335 -4.68 -4.80 49.17
CA PRO A 335 -4.24 -4.94 50.55
C PRO A 335 -3.09 -5.95 50.68
N THR A 336 -2.06 -5.63 51.46
CA THR A 336 -1.03 -6.58 51.89
C THR A 336 -1.47 -7.28 53.17
N ASP A 337 -1.74 -8.58 53.12
CA ASP A 337 -2.14 -9.36 54.31
C ASP A 337 -0.95 -10.05 55.01
N SER A 338 -0.86 -9.86 56.33
CA SER A 338 -0.17 -10.71 57.31
C SER A 338 -0.76 -10.46 58.69
N SER A 339 -1.83 -11.20 59.02
CA SER A 339 -2.57 -11.21 60.30
C SER A 339 -1.69 -11.50 61.56
N PRO A 340 -2.22 -11.49 62.82
CA PRO A 340 -3.63 -11.31 63.23
C PRO A 340 -3.90 -10.46 64.50
N ASN A 341 -5.01 -9.70 64.51
CA ASN A 341 -6.01 -9.82 65.59
C ASN A 341 -7.39 -9.17 65.30
N THR A 342 -8.35 -9.47 66.17
CA THR A 342 -9.62 -8.75 66.44
C THR A 342 -10.66 -8.57 65.33
N ARG A 343 -11.59 -9.55 65.31
CA ARG A 343 -13.07 -9.44 65.19
C ARG A 343 -13.71 -8.87 63.90
N HIS A 344 -14.73 -9.60 63.44
CA HIS A 344 -15.71 -9.14 62.46
C HIS A 344 -16.64 -8.06 63.04
N GLU A 345 -16.93 -7.03 62.24
CA GLU A 345 -18.25 -6.41 62.12
C GLU A 345 -18.49 -6.14 60.61
N GLU A 346 -19.72 -6.35 60.13
CA GLU A 346 -20.16 -6.04 58.76
C GLU A 346 -21.01 -4.76 58.78
N ILE A 347 -20.87 -3.87 57.78
CA ILE A 347 -21.88 -2.88 57.30
C ILE A 347 -21.28 -2.04 56.12
N PRO A 348 -22.07 -1.48 55.18
CA PRO A 348 -21.67 -1.56 53.76
C PRO A 348 -21.31 -0.26 53.01
N PHE A 349 -20.98 -0.49 51.73
CA PHE A 349 -20.67 0.37 50.59
C PHE A 349 -21.40 1.74 50.40
N PHE A 350 -20.67 2.65 49.75
CA PHE A 350 -21.13 3.70 48.80
C PHE A 350 -22.08 4.83 49.27
N SER A 351 -21.49 6.01 49.52
CA SER A 351 -22.03 7.31 49.06
C SER A 351 -20.97 8.42 49.20
N THR A 352 -21.24 9.61 48.64
CA THR A 352 -20.54 10.88 48.96
C THR A 352 -19.14 11.13 48.37
N ILE A 353 -18.91 10.87 47.08
CA ILE A 353 -17.95 11.66 46.26
C ILE A 353 -18.55 11.95 44.86
N PHE A 354 -19.66 12.70 44.78
CA PHE A 354 -20.07 13.40 43.54
C PHE A 354 -21.12 14.50 43.76
N ASP A 355 -20.88 15.41 44.70
CA ASP A 355 -21.63 16.67 44.84
C ASP A 355 -20.62 17.82 45.04
N GLY A 356 -20.53 18.76 44.08
CA GLY A 356 -19.49 19.79 44.13
C GLY A 356 -19.14 20.58 42.86
N LEU A 357 -19.98 20.60 41.81
CA LEU A 357 -19.76 21.43 40.63
C LEU A 357 -20.98 22.32 40.31
N ALA A 358 -21.07 23.44 41.03
CA ALA A 358 -21.95 24.57 40.70
C ALA A 358 -21.13 25.78 40.20
N ALA A 359 -21.79 26.74 39.56
CA ALA A 359 -21.16 27.77 38.73
C ALA A 359 -20.27 28.79 39.49
N PRO A 360 -19.25 29.39 38.84
CA PRO A 360 -18.28 30.28 39.48
C PRO A 360 -18.70 31.77 39.49
N THR A 361 -18.48 32.45 40.62
CA THR A 361 -18.50 33.93 40.71
C THR A 361 -17.50 34.48 41.73
N ALA A 362 -17.01 35.70 41.47
CA ALA A 362 -16.38 36.63 42.44
C ALA A 362 -15.03 36.27 43.09
N SER A 363 -13.95 36.63 42.39
CA SER A 363 -12.77 37.38 42.88
C SER A 363 -12.51 37.48 44.41
N ALA A 364 -11.38 36.90 44.86
CA ALA A 364 -10.63 37.40 46.02
C ALA A 364 -9.11 37.34 45.77
N ARG A 365 -8.36 38.38 46.17
CA ARG A 365 -6.89 38.38 46.15
C ARG A 365 -6.36 38.00 47.53
N ILE A 366 -5.46 37.02 47.60
CA ILE A 366 -4.48 36.93 48.70
C ILE A 366 -3.08 36.76 48.09
N ARG A 367 -2.14 37.60 48.52
CA ARG A 367 -0.71 37.42 48.27
C ARG A 367 -0.10 36.68 49.44
N HIS A 368 0.94 35.87 49.21
CA HIS A 368 2.07 35.76 50.11
C HIS A 368 3.37 35.62 49.30
N ASN A 369 4.46 36.19 49.83
CA ASN A 369 5.77 36.19 49.17
C ASN A 369 6.65 35.07 49.72
N VAL A 370 7.44 34.44 48.85
CA VAL A 370 8.77 33.92 49.20
C VAL A 370 9.73 34.30 48.07
N ALA A 371 10.80 35.03 48.41
CA ALA A 371 12.02 35.15 47.61
C ALA A 371 13.05 34.16 48.21
N CYS A 372 14.10 33.67 47.56
CA CYS A 372 14.98 34.19 46.50
C CYS A 372 15.36 33.00 45.54
N HIS A 373 16.21 33.11 44.50
CA HIS A 373 17.41 33.94 44.33
C HIS A 373 17.70 34.25 42.85
N THR A 374 18.36 35.38 42.62
CA THR A 374 18.72 35.89 41.28
C THR A 374 20.10 35.43 40.83
N THR A 375 20.24 35.06 39.56
CA THR A 375 21.49 35.24 38.79
C THR A 375 21.13 35.87 37.45
N LEU A 376 21.74 37.02 37.12
CA LEU A 376 21.54 37.70 35.84
C LEU A 376 22.52 37.21 34.77
N CYS A 377 22.15 37.35 33.50
CA CYS A 377 23.12 37.69 32.46
C CYS A 377 22.58 38.81 31.56
N ARG A 378 23.47 39.68 31.08
CA ARG A 378 23.13 41.01 30.51
C ARG A 378 24.26 41.54 29.60
N VAL A 379 24.01 42.47 28.67
CA VAL A 379 22.70 42.99 28.23
C VAL A 379 22.25 42.19 26.98
N GLN A 380 22.13 42.63 25.72
CA GLN A 380 22.03 43.95 25.05
C GLN A 380 20.72 44.00 24.25
N ARG A 381 20.30 45.21 23.85
CA ARG A 381 19.30 45.44 22.80
C ARG A 381 20.02 45.92 21.55
N ARG A 382 19.50 45.57 20.37
CA ARG A 382 19.48 46.50 19.23
C ARG A 382 18.07 46.52 18.68
N VAL A 383 17.48 47.70 18.64
CA VAL A 383 16.16 47.95 18.04
C VAL A 383 16.41 48.94 16.92
N GLU A 384 16.22 48.48 15.69
CA GLU A 384 16.13 49.34 14.51
C GLU A 384 14.81 49.00 13.82
N VAL A 385 14.01 50.03 13.56
CA VAL A 385 12.69 49.95 12.91
C VAL A 385 12.73 50.95 11.77
N SER A 386 12.42 50.50 10.56
CA SER A 386 12.12 51.35 9.42
C SER A 386 11.04 50.71 8.55
N HIS A 387 10.30 51.56 7.85
CA HIS A 387 9.04 51.23 7.18
C HIS A 387 9.23 50.82 5.70
N GLU A 388 8.17 50.20 5.15
CA GLU A 388 7.69 50.31 3.74
C GLU A 388 8.68 49.99 2.59
N SER A 389 8.30 49.19 1.60
CA SER A 389 7.17 49.52 0.70
C SER A 389 6.62 48.29 -0.04
N SER A 390 5.36 48.35 -0.47
CA SER A 390 4.76 47.39 -1.41
C SER A 390 5.06 47.76 -2.87
N GLN A 391 5.10 46.79 -3.79
CA GLN A 391 4.19 46.75 -4.97
C GLN A 391 4.42 45.58 -5.95
N LEU A 392 3.33 45.26 -6.67
CA LEU A 392 3.20 44.75 -8.04
C LEU A 392 3.87 43.43 -8.49
N ILE A 393 2.99 42.41 -8.51
CA ILE A 393 2.73 41.47 -9.63
C ILE A 393 3.41 41.80 -10.97
N THR A 394 4.06 40.82 -11.60
CA THR A 394 3.96 40.64 -13.08
C THR A 394 4.21 39.20 -13.53
N THR A 395 3.27 38.66 -14.30
CA THR A 395 3.38 37.34 -14.95
C THR A 395 4.32 37.41 -16.16
N ARG A 396 5.19 36.41 -16.38
CA ARG A 396 5.85 36.19 -17.68
C ARG A 396 5.92 34.72 -18.07
N HIS A 397 5.53 34.45 -19.32
CA HIS A 397 5.71 33.15 -19.98
C HIS A 397 7.20 32.85 -20.18
N PHE A 398 7.55 31.56 -20.14
CA PHE A 398 8.77 31.05 -20.76
C PHE A 398 8.40 30.38 -22.08
N GLN A 399 8.86 30.93 -23.21
CA GLN A 399 8.79 30.28 -24.52
C GLN A 399 10.17 29.77 -24.91
N LEU A 400 10.20 28.57 -25.49
CA LEU A 400 11.39 27.97 -26.10
C LEU A 400 11.80 28.74 -27.37
N ARG A 401 13.10 28.94 -27.58
CA ARG A 401 13.70 29.01 -28.92
C ARG A 401 15.06 28.31 -28.97
N PRO A 402 15.38 27.59 -30.05
CA PRO A 402 16.66 26.90 -30.22
C PRO A 402 17.73 27.84 -30.79
N ASN A 403 19.00 27.42 -30.70
CA ASN A 403 20.08 27.92 -31.54
C ASN A 403 20.80 26.75 -32.22
N ALA A 404 21.02 26.90 -33.52
CA ALA A 404 21.79 26.00 -34.38
C ALA A 404 22.56 26.85 -35.40
N ARG A 405 23.43 26.23 -36.22
CA ARG A 405 24.48 26.83 -37.10
C ARG A 405 25.78 27.15 -36.33
N ARG A 406 26.98 27.08 -36.92
CA ARG A 406 27.54 26.58 -38.21
C ARG A 406 29.09 26.64 -38.04
N ALA A 407 29.98 26.16 -38.92
CA ALA A 407 30.05 25.00 -39.81
C ALA A 407 31.39 25.08 -40.60
N ALA A 408 32.04 23.95 -40.85
CA ALA A 408 33.05 23.70 -41.90
C ALA A 408 33.11 22.16 -42.07
N ALA A 409 33.14 21.55 -43.27
CA ALA A 409 33.93 21.80 -44.47
C ALA A 409 35.44 21.49 -44.25
N GLU A 410 36.14 20.70 -45.08
CA GLU A 410 35.76 20.20 -46.42
C GLU A 410 36.43 18.85 -46.78
N ALA A 411 36.14 18.39 -48.02
CA ALA A 411 36.57 17.18 -48.74
C ALA A 411 37.89 16.49 -48.31
N HIS A 412 37.98 15.15 -48.41
CA HIS A 412 38.39 14.55 -49.69
C HIS A 412 37.86 13.13 -49.97
N ARG A 413 37.71 12.80 -51.27
CA ARG A 413 37.57 11.43 -51.80
C ARG A 413 38.95 10.83 -52.07
N PHE A 414 39.15 9.54 -51.76
CA PHE A 414 39.58 8.47 -52.69
C PHE A 414 39.76 7.13 -51.94
N ALA A 415 39.76 6.02 -52.70
CA ALA A 415 39.67 4.63 -52.26
C ALA A 415 38.29 4.23 -51.71
#